data_AF-A0A9Q5SPA2-F1
#
_entry.id   AF-A0A9Q5SPA2-F1
#
_cell.length_a   1.000
_cell.length_b   1.000
_cell.length_c   1.000
_cell.angle_alpha   90.00
_cell.angle_beta   90.00
_cell.angle_gamma   90.00
#
_symmetry.space_group_name_H-M   'P 1'
#
loop_
_entity.id
_entity.type
_entity.pdbx_description
1 polymer ?
#
loop_
_entity_poly.entity_id
_entity_poly.type
_entity_poly.pdbx_seq_one_letter_code
_entity_poly.pdbx_strand_id
1 'polypeptide(L)'
;MNYSHFVGLDVGKKTFDASLMSAAEKELSHKSFDNTPEGIQSLLDWIAGYHLSLSKLLFCAENMGSYVTELSVSSVSMGFSLALVCPLTIKKSMGLQRGKNDRIDAKRIANYAVLHYRKLE
;
A
#
# COMPACT_ATOMS: atom_id res chain seq x y z
N MET A 1 5.96 -12.07 -10.81
CA MET A 1 5.85 -12.54 -9.40
C MET A 1 4.43 -13.02 -9.12
N ASN A 2 4.21 -13.92 -8.14
CA ASN A 2 2.85 -14.33 -7.73
C ASN A 2 2.60 -13.85 -6.29
N TYR A 3 2.01 -12.64 -6.19
CA TYR A 3 1.63 -12.02 -4.92
C TYR A 3 0.37 -12.67 -4.38
N SER A 4 0.33 -12.96 -3.07
CA SER A 4 -0.85 -13.49 -2.38
C SER A 4 -1.53 -12.47 -1.48
N HIS A 5 -0.82 -11.39 -1.15
CA HIS A 5 -1.28 -10.31 -0.28
C HIS A 5 -0.84 -8.97 -0.84
N PHE A 6 -1.63 -7.94 -0.53
CA PHE A 6 -1.49 -6.60 -1.07
C PHE A 6 -1.62 -5.60 0.06
N VAL A 7 -0.78 -4.58 0.06
CA VAL A 7 -0.80 -3.51 1.06
C VAL A 7 -1.06 -2.20 0.34
N GLY A 8 -2.23 -1.63 0.55
CA GLY A 8 -2.54 -0.29 0.06
C GLY A 8 -2.10 0.75 1.06
N LEU A 9 -1.37 1.76 0.59
CA LEU A 9 -0.80 2.83 1.38
C LEU A 9 -1.36 4.18 0.92
N ASP A 10 -2.11 4.85 1.79
CA ASP A 10 -2.50 6.26 1.59
C ASP A 10 -1.52 7.17 2.34
N VAL A 11 -0.69 7.88 1.59
CA VAL A 11 0.53 8.52 2.13
C VAL A 11 0.33 10.02 2.29
N GLY A 12 0.30 10.46 3.55
CA GLY A 12 0.30 11.85 3.94
C GLY A 12 1.70 12.38 4.26
N LYS A 13 1.76 13.66 4.66
CA LYS A 13 3.03 14.34 4.96
C LYS A 13 3.74 13.78 6.21
N LYS A 14 2.99 13.44 7.25
CA LYS A 14 3.54 13.00 8.55
C LYS A 14 3.32 11.52 8.82
N THR A 15 2.22 10.98 8.30
CA THR A 15 1.77 9.63 8.55
C THR A 15 1.23 9.05 7.25
N PHE A 16 1.07 7.73 7.22
CA PHE A 16 0.36 7.02 6.17
C PHE A 16 -0.51 5.93 6.77
N ASP A 17 -1.64 5.66 6.12
CA ASP A 17 -2.54 4.55 6.47
C ASP A 17 -2.24 3.35 5.59
N ALA A 18 -2.17 2.17 6.21
CA ALA A 18 -1.92 0.91 5.53
C ALA A 18 -3.10 -0.05 5.71
N SER A 19 -3.57 -0.63 4.60
CA SER A 19 -4.60 -1.67 4.59
C SER A 19 -4.01 -2.95 3.99
N LEU A 20 -3.97 -4.02 4.78
CA LEU A 20 -3.53 -5.35 4.35
C LEU A 20 -4.73 -6.13 3.80
N MET A 21 -4.59 -6.62 2.57
CA MET A 21 -5.64 -7.27 1.80
C MET A 21 -5.16 -8.63 1.30
N SER A 22 -6.02 -9.64 1.36
CA SER A 22 -5.76 -10.93 0.72
C SER A 22 -6.07 -10.89 -0.77
N ALA A 23 -5.59 -11.87 -1.54
CA ALA A 23 -5.95 -12.05 -2.95
C ALA A 23 -7.46 -12.27 -3.20
N ALA A 24 -8.25 -12.56 -2.17
CA ALA A 24 -9.71 -12.70 -2.24
C ALA A 24 -10.45 -11.37 -1.93
N GLU A 25 -9.78 -10.23 -2.07
CA GLU A 25 -10.33 -8.88 -1.82
C GLU A 25 -10.87 -8.68 -0.40
N LYS A 26 -10.35 -9.46 0.56
CA LYS A 26 -10.70 -9.36 1.98
C LYS A 26 -9.65 -8.57 2.73
N GLU A 27 -10.08 -7.46 3.34
CA GLU A 27 -9.26 -6.66 4.24
C GLU A 27 -9.02 -7.46 5.52
N LEU A 28 -7.75 -7.74 5.82
CA LEU A 28 -7.32 -8.49 6.99
C LEU A 28 -7.06 -7.56 8.17
N SER A 29 -6.51 -6.38 7.90
CA SER A 29 -6.12 -5.44 8.94
C SER A 29 -5.85 -4.05 8.39
N HIS A 30 -5.87 -3.07 9.28
CA HIS A 30 -5.60 -1.68 8.98
C HIS A 30 -4.79 -1.05 10.14
N LYS A 31 -3.77 -0.27 9.81
CA LYS A 31 -2.98 0.48 10.80
C LYS A 31 -2.32 1.70 10.15
N SER A 32 -2.17 2.77 10.93
CA SER A 32 -1.45 3.98 10.52
C SER A 32 -0.03 3.97 11.10
N PHE A 33 0.91 4.56 10.37
CA PHE A 33 2.33 4.64 10.72
C PHE A 33 2.87 6.04 10.43
N ASP A 34 4.00 6.37 11.02
CA ASP A 34 4.71 7.61 10.70
C ASP A 34 5.39 7.51 9.32
N ASN A 35 5.39 8.61 8.57
CA ASN A 35 6.09 8.70 7.28
C ASN A 35 7.58 9.01 7.50
N THR A 36 8.25 8.07 8.16
CA THR A 36 9.70 8.07 8.44
C THR A 36 10.25 6.66 8.21
N PRO A 37 11.58 6.49 8.09
CA PRO A 37 12.19 5.16 7.99
C PRO A 37 11.76 4.21 9.12
N GLU A 38 11.65 4.70 10.35
CA GLU A 38 11.24 3.92 11.52
C GLU A 38 9.77 3.50 11.47
N GLY A 39 8.91 4.39 10.95
CA GLY A 39 7.50 4.07 10.71
C GLY A 39 7.32 3.02 9.60
N ILE A 40 8.15 3.06 8.56
CA ILE A 40 8.18 2.04 7.50
C ILE A 40 8.72 0.72 8.03
N GLN A 41 9.76 0.72 8.87
CA GLN A 41 10.21 -0.50 9.54
C GLN A 41 9.09 -1.09 10.41
N SER A 42 8.36 -0.23 11.14
CA SER A 42 7.19 -0.65 11.94
C SER A 42 6.07 -1.24 11.10
N LEU A 43 5.87 -0.75 9.86
CA LEU A 43 4.98 -1.36 8.88
C LEU A 43 5.43 -2.78 8.52
N LEU A 44 6.72 -2.98 8.22
CA LEU A 44 7.25 -4.30 7.89
C LEU A 44 7.16 -5.29 9.05
N ASP A 45 7.44 -4.84 10.27
CA ASP A 45 7.31 -5.65 11.48
C ASP A 45 5.84 -6.05 11.74
N TRP A 46 4.91 -5.11 11.52
CA TRP A 46 3.48 -5.39 11.58
C TRP A 46 3.05 -6.45 10.56
N ILE A 47 3.58 -6.38 9.33
CA ILE A 47 3.33 -7.39 8.29
C ILE A 47 3.97 -8.75 8.66
N ALA A 48 5.16 -8.76 9.24
CA ALA A 48 5.84 -9.97 9.67
C ALA A 48 5.02 -10.75 10.73
N GLY A 49 4.23 -10.05 11.55
CA GLY A 49 3.29 -10.65 12.50
C GLY A 49 2.20 -11.55 11.86
N TYR A 50 1.97 -11.44 10.55
CA TYR A 50 1.06 -12.31 9.79
C TYR A 50 1.76 -13.53 9.16
N HIS A 51 3.04 -13.74 9.47
CA HIS A 51 3.87 -14.81 8.88
C HIS A 51 3.92 -14.77 7.34
N LEU A 52 3.86 -13.57 6.76
CA LEU A 52 3.92 -13.35 5.32
C LEU A 52 5.36 -13.01 4.89
N SER A 53 5.82 -13.68 3.83
CA SER A 53 7.09 -13.31 3.18
C SER A 53 6.90 -12.06 2.32
N LEU A 54 7.83 -11.09 2.41
CA LEU A 54 7.82 -9.89 1.57
C LEU A 54 7.77 -10.20 0.07
N SER A 55 8.34 -11.34 -0.36
CA SER A 55 8.29 -11.80 -1.76
C SER A 55 6.87 -12.14 -2.26
N LYS A 56 5.91 -12.28 -1.34
CA LYS A 56 4.49 -12.56 -1.62
C LYS A 56 3.59 -11.34 -1.45
N LEU A 57 4.16 -10.20 -1.08
CA LEU A 57 3.46 -8.95 -0.84
C LEU A 57 3.78 -7.93 -1.93
N LEU A 58 2.74 -7.25 -2.40
CA LEU A 58 2.88 -6.04 -3.19
C LEU A 58 2.34 -4.86 -2.39
N PHE A 59 3.21 -3.90 -2.11
CA PHE A 59 2.82 -2.61 -1.57
C PHE A 59 2.44 -1.70 -2.72
N CYS A 60 1.35 -0.95 -2.58
CA CYS A 60 0.86 -0.04 -3.59
C CYS A 60 0.54 1.30 -2.93
N ALA A 61 0.98 2.40 -3.54
CA ALA A 61 0.69 3.75 -3.08
C ALA A 61 0.35 4.67 -4.26
N GLU A 62 -0.43 5.71 -3.98
CA GLU A 62 -0.59 6.81 -4.93
C GLU A 62 0.71 7.61 -5.06
N ASN A 63 1.11 7.95 -6.29
CA ASN A 63 2.25 8.82 -6.54
C ASN A 63 1.90 10.28 -6.20
N MET A 64 1.94 10.61 -4.91
CA MET A 64 1.65 11.93 -4.34
C MET A 64 2.87 12.89 -4.35
N GLY A 65 3.84 12.66 -5.23
CA GLY A 65 5.04 13.49 -5.30
C GLY A 65 5.96 13.27 -4.09
N SER A 66 6.37 14.35 -3.41
CA SER A 66 7.41 14.28 -2.37
C SER A 66 7.03 13.45 -1.14
N TYR A 67 5.74 13.16 -0.91
CA TYR A 67 5.30 12.38 0.26
C TYR A 67 5.68 10.90 0.18
N VAL A 68 5.86 10.36 -1.03
CA VAL A 68 6.25 8.96 -1.23
C VAL A 68 7.76 8.76 -1.39
N THR A 69 8.56 9.83 -1.31
CA THR A 69 10.02 9.74 -1.47
C THR A 69 10.64 8.78 -0.46
N GLU A 70 10.30 8.93 0.83
CA GLU A 70 10.85 8.09 1.89
C GLU A 70 10.44 6.63 1.72
N LEU A 71 9.17 6.40 1.38
CA LEU A 71 8.64 5.07 1.06
C LEU A 71 9.37 4.41 -0.13
N SER A 72 9.72 5.21 -1.15
CA SER A 72 10.42 4.75 -2.35
C SER A 72 11.89 4.42 -2.06
N VAL A 73 12.55 5.21 -1.24
CA VAL A 73 13.94 4.94 -0.82
C VAL A 73 13.98 3.69 0.06
N SER A 74 13.05 3.61 1.02
CA SER A 74 12.94 2.48 1.94
C SER A 74 12.57 1.17 1.24
N SER A 75 11.77 1.20 0.16
CA SER A 75 11.43 -0.02 -0.60
C SER A 75 12.65 -0.68 -1.22
N VAL A 76 13.58 0.13 -1.74
CA VAL A 76 14.84 -0.35 -2.31
C VAL A 76 15.79 -0.81 -1.22
N SER A 77 15.95 -0.04 -0.14
CA SER A 77 16.92 -0.37 0.92
C SER A 77 16.50 -1.55 1.78
N MET A 78 15.19 -1.72 2.04
CA MET A 78 14.63 -2.79 2.87
C MET A 78 14.12 -3.98 2.04
N GLY A 79 14.09 -3.87 0.71
CA GLY A 79 13.83 -5.00 -0.19
C GLY A 79 12.38 -5.45 -0.28
N PHE A 80 11.41 -4.53 -0.28
CA PHE A 80 9.99 -4.86 -0.51
C PHE A 80 9.49 -4.32 -1.86
N SER A 81 8.52 -5.03 -2.48
CA SER A 81 7.94 -4.61 -3.75
C SER A 81 6.97 -3.45 -3.56
N LEU A 82 7.28 -2.28 -4.14
CA LEU A 82 6.44 -1.09 -4.11
C LEU A 82 6.01 -0.68 -5.53
N ALA A 83 4.70 -0.62 -5.77
CA ALA A 83 4.11 -0.02 -6.95
C ALA A 83 3.61 1.39 -6.64
N LEU A 84 4.17 2.39 -7.33
CA LEU A 84 3.66 3.76 -7.31
C LEU A 84 2.73 3.97 -8.50
N VAL A 85 1.47 4.31 -8.22
CA VAL A 85 0.44 4.42 -9.25
C VAL A 85 -0.04 5.86 -9.35
N CYS A 86 -0.30 6.33 -10.57
CA CYS A 86 -0.90 7.64 -10.78
C CYS A 86 -2.24 7.76 -10.04
N PRO A 87 -2.47 8.81 -9.22
CA PRO A 87 -3.73 8.99 -8.48
C PRO A 87 -4.97 8.97 -9.39
N LEU A 88 -4.85 9.52 -10.61
CA LEU A 88 -5.95 9.53 -11.58
C LEU A 88 -6.31 8.12 -12.06
N THR A 89 -5.34 7.22 -12.15
CA THR A 89 -5.57 5.83 -12.57
C THR A 89 -6.37 5.08 -11.53
N ILE A 90 -6.01 5.19 -10.24
CA ILE A 90 -6.76 4.56 -9.15
C ILE A 90 -8.17 5.17 -9.07
N LYS A 91 -8.30 6.50 -9.14
CA LYS A 91 -9.62 7.16 -9.09
C LYS A 91 -10.56 6.73 -10.23
N LYS A 92 -10.03 6.52 -11.43
CA LYS A 92 -10.84 6.07 -12.58
C LYS A 92 -11.29 4.62 -12.48
N SER A 93 -10.52 3.74 -11.83
CA SER A 93 -10.93 2.33 -11.67
C SER A 93 -12.05 2.15 -10.64
N MET A 94 -12.33 3.18 -9.85
CA MET A 94 -13.12 3.11 -8.63
C MET A 94 -14.60 3.49 -8.79
N GLY A 95 -15.05 3.94 -9.97
CA GLY A 95 -16.44 4.36 -10.18
C GLY A 95 -16.86 5.55 -9.30
N LEU A 96 -18.16 5.67 -9.00
CA LEU A 96 -18.70 6.73 -8.15
C LEU A 96 -18.31 6.52 -6.68
N GLN A 97 -17.53 7.43 -6.13
CA GLN A 97 -17.07 7.38 -4.74
C GLN A 97 -17.90 8.31 -3.85
N ARG A 98 -18.32 7.81 -2.68
CA ARG A 98 -18.91 8.60 -1.60
C ARG A 98 -18.02 8.51 -0.36
N GLY A 99 -17.75 9.66 0.27
CA GLY A 99 -16.92 9.75 1.46
C GLY A 99 -15.42 9.67 1.19
N LYS A 100 -14.67 10.50 1.91
CA LYS A 100 -13.21 10.50 1.96
C LYS A 100 -12.78 10.30 3.41
N ASN A 101 -11.93 9.31 3.64
CA ASN A 101 -11.21 9.09 4.89
C ASN A 101 -9.96 8.26 4.54
N ASP A 102 -8.84 8.57 5.18
CA ASP A 102 -7.52 8.02 4.88
C ASP A 102 -7.51 6.47 4.96
N ARG A 103 -8.24 5.90 5.93
CA ARG A 103 -8.49 4.43 6.00
C ARG A 103 -9.16 3.86 4.74
N ILE A 104 -10.18 4.55 4.23
CA ILE A 104 -10.94 4.09 3.06
C ILE A 104 -10.06 4.19 1.82
N ASP A 105 -9.26 5.24 1.71
CA ASP A 105 -8.33 5.45 0.59
C ASP A 105 -7.22 4.38 0.59
N ALA A 106 -6.63 4.06 1.75
CA ALA A 106 -5.68 2.94 1.86
C ALA A 106 -6.28 1.60 1.42
N LYS A 107 -7.52 1.30 1.85
CA LYS A 107 -8.25 0.09 1.44
C LYS A 107 -8.51 0.05 -0.07
N ARG A 108 -8.91 1.19 -0.65
CA ARG A 108 -9.16 1.34 -2.08
C ARG A 108 -7.90 1.07 -2.90
N ILE A 109 -6.75 1.59 -2.46
CA ILE A 109 -5.45 1.36 -3.08
C ILE A 109 -5.07 -0.13 -2.99
N ALA A 110 -5.31 -0.78 -1.84
CA ALA A 110 -5.07 -2.21 -1.68
C ALA A 110 -5.91 -3.02 -2.67
N ASN A 111 -7.19 -2.68 -2.82
CA ASN A 111 -8.07 -3.36 -3.76
C ASN A 111 -7.64 -3.15 -5.22
N TYR A 112 -7.22 -1.93 -5.57
CA TYR A 112 -6.64 -1.66 -6.89
C TYR A 112 -5.45 -2.58 -7.17
N ALA A 113 -4.55 -2.75 -6.20
CA ALA A 113 -3.41 -3.64 -6.34
C ALA A 113 -3.84 -5.10 -6.56
N VAL A 114 -4.80 -5.62 -5.79
CA VAL A 114 -5.35 -6.99 -5.98
C VAL A 114 -5.82 -7.21 -7.41
N LEU A 115 -6.54 -6.25 -7.98
CA LEU A 115 -7.14 -6.37 -9.32
C LEU A 115 -6.14 -6.16 -10.46
N HIS A 116 -5.06 -5.42 -10.22
CA HIS A 116 -4.18 -4.92 -11.28
C HIS A 116 -2.70 -5.31 -11.15
N TYR A 117 -2.29 -6.07 -10.13
CA TYR A 117 -0.87 -6.35 -9.86
C TYR A 117 -0.07 -6.89 -11.06
N ARG A 118 -0.69 -7.64 -11.97
CA ARG A 118 -0.04 -8.16 -13.18
C ARG A 118 0.41 -7.08 -14.17
N LYS A 119 -0.08 -5.85 -14.00
CA LYS A 119 0.26 -4.67 -14.81
C LYS A 119 1.11 -3.65 -14.04
N LEU A 120 1.39 -3.93 -12.76
CA LEU A 120 2.16 -3.07 -11.86
C LEU A 120 3.63 -3.51 -11.75
N GLU A 121 4.04 -4.52 -12.53
CA GLU A 121 5.43 -4.98 -12.68
C GLU A 121 6.20 -4.12 -13.69
#